data_AF-A0A9P5YVX3-F1
#
_entry.id   AF-A0A9P5YVX3-F1
#
_cell.length_a   1.000
_cell.length_b   1.000
_cell.length_c   1.000
_cell.angle_alpha   90.00
_cell.angle_beta   90.00
_cell.angle_gamma   90.00
#
_symmetry.space_group_name_H-M   'P 1'
#
loop_
_entity.id
_entity.type
_entity.pdbx_description
1 polymer ?
#
loop_
_entity_poly.entity_id
_entity_poly.type
_entity_poly.pdbx_seq_one_letter_code
_entity_poly.pdbx_strand_id
1 'polypeptide(L)'
;MCVTGLSIRHVGERFQHSNETISFYFRTVLDAVSSGPFYATYVKLPEVNAPLSPYIRYNQKLYPFFQNVLGALDGTHISCFTSAADRHASRDRKGG
;
A
#
# COMPACT_ATOMS: atom_id res chain seq x y z
N MET A 1 -4.88 1.47 0.46
CA MET A 1 -5.66 1.48 -0.80
C MET A 1 -7.10 1.20 -0.45
N CYS A 2 -8.02 2.15 -0.67
CA CYS A 2 -9.44 1.90 -0.48
C CYS A 2 -9.87 0.86 -1.53
N VAL A 3 -10.32 -0.31 -1.09
CA VAL A 3 -10.44 -1.58 -1.85
C VAL A 3 -11.45 -1.54 -3.01
N THR A 4 -12.01 -0.37 -3.31
CA THR A 4 -12.89 -0.21 -4.45
C THR A 4 -12.41 1.01 -5.22
N GLY A 5 -11.85 0.82 -6.42
CA GLY A 5 -11.59 1.88 -7.39
C GLY A 5 -12.87 2.50 -7.95
N LEU A 6 -13.86 2.70 -7.09
CA LEU A 6 -15.14 3.30 -7.41
C LEU A 6 -14.94 4.79 -7.60
N SER A 7 -15.63 5.33 -8.61
CA SER A 7 -15.71 6.77 -8.76
C SER A 7 -16.38 7.38 -7.54
N ILE A 8 -16.06 8.64 -7.25
CA ILE A 8 -16.69 9.37 -6.14
C ILE A 8 -18.23 9.39 -6.26
N ARG A 9 -18.76 9.33 -7.49
CA ARG A 9 -20.20 9.25 -7.76
C ARG A 9 -20.83 7.99 -7.19
N HIS A 10 -20.22 6.82 -7.42
CA HIS A 10 -20.71 5.56 -6.85
C HIS A 10 -20.63 5.55 -5.33
N VAL A 11 -19.62 6.20 -4.75
CA VAL A 11 -19.51 6.38 -3.30
C VAL A 11 -20.63 7.30 -2.79
N GLY A 12 -20.91 8.39 -3.50
CA GLY A 12 -22.07 9.29 -3.30
C GLY A 12 -23.38 8.55 -3.22
N GLU A 13 -23.65 7.74 -4.24
CA GLU A 13 -24.85 6.90 -4.30
C GLU A 13 -24.91 5.89 -3.16
N ARG A 14 -23.79 5.24 -2.81
CA ARG A 14 -23.79 4.24 -1.73
C ARG A 14 -24.08 4.84 -0.36
N PHE A 15 -23.49 6.00 -0.06
CA PHE A 15 -23.60 6.65 1.24
C PHE A 15 -24.74 7.67 1.30
N GLN A 16 -25.42 7.93 0.18
CA GLN A 16 -26.51 8.93 0.07
C GLN A 16 -26.06 10.32 0.55
N HIS A 17 -24.83 10.69 0.18
CA HIS A 17 -24.22 11.96 0.53
C HIS A 17 -23.65 12.65 -0.71
N SER A 18 -23.46 13.96 -0.63
CA SER A 18 -22.87 14.72 -1.72
C SER A 18 -21.40 14.35 -1.93
N ASN A 19 -20.91 14.50 -3.16
CA ASN A 19 -19.51 14.23 -3.50
C ASN A 19 -18.56 15.14 -2.71
N GLU A 20 -18.99 16.36 -2.39
CA GLU A 20 -18.25 17.32 -1.58
C GLU A 20 -18.08 16.79 -0.16
N THR A 21 -19.15 16.29 0.45
CA THR A 21 -19.13 15.73 1.81
C THR A 21 -18.19 14.52 1.87
N ILE A 22 -18.29 13.63 0.89
CA ILE A 22 -17.40 12.46 0.78
C ILE A 22 -15.94 12.88 0.61
N SER A 23 -15.66 13.83 -0.29
CA SER A 23 -14.30 14.32 -0.52
C SER A 23 -13.71 14.94 0.75
N PHE A 24 -14.52 15.72 1.47
CA PHE A 24 -14.14 16.37 2.70
C PHE A 24 -13.73 15.35 3.76
N TYR A 25 -14.59 14.38 4.06
CA TYR A 25 -14.27 13.36 5.07
C TYR A 25 -13.14 12.44 4.63
N PHE A 26 -13.08 12.07 3.36
CA PHE A 26 -11.96 11.28 2.82
C PHE A 26 -10.63 12.00 3.08
N ARG A 27 -10.53 13.30 2.74
CA ARG A 27 -9.30 14.08 2.97
C ARG A 27 -9.00 14.23 4.46
N THR A 28 -9.99 14.54 5.28
CA THR A 28 -9.81 14.67 6.74
C THR A 28 -9.27 13.38 7.36
N VAL A 29 -9.80 12.22 6.97
CA VAL A 29 -9.30 10.92 7.44
C VAL A 29 -7.91 10.65 6.89
N LEU A 30 -7.67 10.91 5.60
CA LEU A 30 -6.36 10.73 4.97
C LEU A 30 -5.29 11.56 5.68
N ASP A 31 -5.56 12.83 5.94
CA ASP A 31 -4.65 13.74 6.64
C ASP A 31 -4.42 13.27 8.08
N ALA A 32 -5.45 12.80 8.78
CA ALA A 32 -5.31 12.28 10.14
C ALA A 32 -4.41 11.02 10.18
N VAL A 33 -4.62 10.06 9.27
CA VAL A 33 -3.82 8.81 9.26
C VAL A 33 -2.42 8.98 8.67
N SER A 34 -2.24 9.97 7.79
CA SER A 34 -0.92 10.33 7.24
C SER A 34 -0.17 11.36 8.09
N SER A 35 -0.83 11.94 9.10
CA SER A 35 -0.18 12.85 10.04
C SER A 35 0.98 12.18 10.77
N GLY A 36 2.04 12.95 11.03
CA GLY A 36 3.28 12.46 11.64
C GLY A 36 3.07 11.59 12.89
N PRO A 37 2.28 12.02 13.90
CA PRO A 37 2.08 11.23 15.11
C PRO A 37 1.39 9.89 14.87
N PHE A 38 0.31 9.85 14.06
CA PHE A 38 -0.39 8.61 13.78
C PHE A 38 0.48 7.68 12.94
N TYR A 39 1.02 8.20 11.83
CA TYR A 39 1.83 7.42 10.91
C TYR A 39 3.07 6.85 11.62
N ALA A 40 3.82 7.66 12.36
CA ALA A 40 5.02 7.21 13.07
C ALA A 40 4.72 6.19 14.18
N THR A 41 3.53 6.25 14.79
CA THR A 41 3.15 5.31 15.85
C THR A 41 2.76 3.94 15.29
N TYR A 42 1.96 3.93 14.22
CA TYR A 42 1.29 2.71 13.75
C TYR A 42 1.89 2.12 12.46
N VAL A 43 2.52 2.93 11.61
CA VAL A 43 3.12 2.46 10.36
C VAL A 43 4.61 2.22 10.61
N LYS A 44 4.97 0.95 10.78
CA LYS A 44 6.36 0.52 10.99
C LYS A 44 6.78 -0.39 9.86
N LEU A 45 7.97 -0.14 9.31
CA LEU A 45 8.60 -1.09 8.41
C LEU A 45 9.04 -2.33 9.20
N PRO A 46 8.88 -3.53 8.63
CA PRO A 46 9.43 -4.73 9.22
C PRO A 46 10.96 -4.67 9.25
N GLU A 47 11.55 -5.24 10.29
CA GLU A 47 13.01 -5.40 10.39
C GLU A 47 13.52 -6.32 9.28
N VAL A 48 14.79 -6.20 8.92
CA VAL A 48 15.44 -7.02 7.89
C VAL A 48 15.32 -8.52 8.20
N ASN A 49 15.29 -8.88 9.47
CA ASN A 49 15.18 -10.26 9.94
C ASN A 49 13.76 -10.65 10.37
N ALA A 50 12.75 -9.83 10.05
CA ALA A 50 11.37 -10.12 10.41
C ALA A 50 10.93 -11.45 9.77
N PRO A 51 10.25 -12.33 10.52
CA PRO A 51 9.81 -13.61 9.99
C PRO A 51 8.77 -13.40 8.89
N LEU A 52 8.88 -14.16 7.80
CA LEU A 52 7.86 -14.22 6.77
C LEU A 52 6.51 -14.58 7.38
N SER A 53 5.46 -13.91 6.90
CA SER A 53 4.09 -14.27 7.25
C SER A 53 3.83 -15.76 6.98
N PRO A 54 3.16 -16.50 7.90
CA PRO A 54 2.77 -17.89 7.69
C PRO A 54 2.04 -18.12 6.37
N TYR A 55 1.25 -17.13 5.93
CA TYR A 55 0.51 -17.17 4.67
C TYR A 55 1.44 -17.31 3.44
N ILE A 56 2.62 -16.69 3.48
CA ILE A 56 3.63 -16.81 2.43
C ILE A 56 4.48 -18.06 2.67
N ARG A 57 4.94 -18.25 3.91
CA ARG A 57 5.87 -19.33 4.29
C ARG A 57 5.35 -20.72 3.95
N TYR A 58 4.06 -20.98 4.15
CA TYR A 58 3.47 -22.30 3.95
C TYR A 58 2.76 -22.46 2.59
N ASN A 59 2.75 -21.42 1.76
CA ASN A 59 2.13 -21.48 0.45
C ASN A 59 3.18 -21.74 -0.64
N GLN A 60 3.23 -22.99 -1.13
CA GLN A 60 4.19 -23.42 -2.15
C GLN A 60 4.12 -22.61 -3.46
N LYS A 61 2.99 -21.95 -3.77
CA LYS A 61 2.86 -21.11 -4.95
C LYS A 61 3.48 -19.72 -4.76
N LEU A 62 3.43 -19.18 -3.54
CA LEU A 62 3.92 -17.84 -3.23
C LEU A 62 5.38 -17.85 -2.77
N TYR A 63 5.76 -18.86 -1.99
CA TYR A 63 7.07 -18.95 -1.34
C TYR A 63 8.25 -18.74 -2.31
N PRO A 64 8.33 -19.38 -3.50
CA PRO A 64 9.46 -19.19 -4.41
C PRO A 64 9.67 -17.73 -4.85
N PHE A 65 8.61 -16.93 -4.89
CA PHE A 65 8.65 -15.54 -5.34
C PHE A 65 8.82 -14.53 -4.20
N PHE A 66 8.40 -14.90 -2.99
CA PHE A 66 8.31 -13.97 -1.85
C PHE A 66 9.15 -14.40 -0.63
N GLN A 67 9.96 -15.45 -0.72
CA GLN A 67 10.80 -15.91 0.41
C GLN A 67 11.77 -14.88 0.97
N ASN A 68 12.12 -13.84 0.19
CA ASN A 68 13.01 -12.77 0.63
C ASN A 68 12.30 -11.41 0.69
N VAL A 69 10.95 -11.40 0.69
CA VAL A 69 10.18 -10.16 0.74
C VAL A 69 10.16 -9.62 2.17
N LEU A 70 10.53 -8.35 2.34
CA LEU A 70 10.36 -7.66 3.62
C LEU A 70 8.91 -7.21 3.82
N GLY A 71 8.25 -6.80 2.74
CA GLY A 71 6.83 -6.43 2.75
C GLY A 71 6.34 -6.09 1.36
N ALA A 72 5.02 -5.98 1.22
CA ALA A 72 4.37 -5.52 -0.01
C ALA A 72 3.72 -4.16 0.23
N LEU A 73 4.12 -3.15 -0.54
CA LEU A 73 3.47 -1.86 -0.58
C LEU A 73 2.59 -1.82 -1.84
N ASP A 74 1.31 -2.11 -1.68
CA ASP A 74 0.35 -1.99 -2.77
C ASP A 74 -0.29 -0.60 -2.78
N GLY A 75 -0.10 0.14 -3.87
CA GLY A 75 -0.87 1.34 -4.18
C GLY A 75 -0.23 2.71 -3.91
N THR A 76 1.07 2.82 -3.67
CA THR A 76 1.74 4.14 -3.62
C THR A 76 3.01 4.10 -4.47
N HIS A 77 3.03 4.90 -5.53
CA HIS A 77 4.23 5.11 -6.34
C HIS A 77 5.21 5.93 -5.49
N ILE A 78 6.06 5.26 -4.72
CA ILE A 78 7.18 5.92 -4.05
C ILE A 78 8.20 6.20 -5.14
N SER A 79 8.62 7.46 -5.27
CA SER A 79 9.76 7.80 -6.12
C SER A 79 10.98 7.09 -5.54
N CYS A 80 11.40 6.01 -6.18
CA CYS A 80 12.57 5.24 -5.80
C CYS A 80 13.59 5.31 -6.93
N PHE A 81 14.84 5.53 -6.55
CA PHE A 81 15.98 5.47 -7.47
C PHE A 81 16.85 4.32 -7.00
N THR A 82 16.80 3.21 -7.73
CA THR A 82 17.63 2.05 -7.43
C THR A 82 18.99 2.20 -8.11
N SER A 83 20.03 1.71 -7.43
CA SER A 83 21.39 1.72 -7.96
C SER A 83 21.44 0.94 -9.28
N ALA A 84 22.41 1.22 -10.16
CA ALA A 84 22.52 0.49 -11.43
C ALA A 84 22.63 -1.04 -11.24
N ALA A 85 23.21 -1.48 -10.12
CA ALA A 85 23.32 -2.89 -9.77
C ALA A 85 21.96 -3.52 -9.42
N ASP A 86 21.05 -2.77 -8.79
CA ASP A 86 19.79 -3.30 -8.23
C ASP A 86 18.59 -3.14 -9.17
N ARG A 87 18.75 -2.45 -10.31
CA ARG A 87 17.66 -2.23 -11.28
C ARG A 87 17.03 -3.52 -11.78
N HIS A 88 17.84 -4.57 -12.00
CA HIS A 88 17.33 -5.86 -12.50
C HIS A 88 16.36 -6.56 -11.52
N ALA A 89 16.46 -6.26 -10.23
CA ALA A 89 15.59 -6.77 -9.17
C ALA A 89 14.37 -5.86 -8.92
N SER A 90 14.38 -4.66 -9.48
CA SER A 90 13.29 -3.69 -9.38
C SER A 90 12.31 -3.91 -10.53
N ARG A 91 11.01 -3.81 -10.26
CA ARG A 91 9.97 -3.84 -11.31
C ARG A 91 8.93 -2.80 -11.01
N ASP A 92 8.60 -1.98 -12.00
CA ASP A 92 7.43 -1.11 -11.90
C ASP A 92 6.13 -1.85 -12.24
N ARG A 93 4.98 -1.19 -12.08
CA ARG A 93 3.67 -1.77 -12.43
C ARG A 93 3.52 -2.09 -13.92
N LYS A 94 4.37 -1.51 -14.78
CA LYS A 94 4.37 -1.72 -16.23
C LYS A 94 5.40 -2.76 -16.69
N GLY A 95 6.16 -3.36 -15.76
CA GLY A 95 7.16 -4.38 -16.06
C GLY A 95 8.46 -3.81 -16.65
N GLY A 96 8.74 -2.53 -16.44
CA GLY A 96 10.06 -1.92 -16.69
C GLY A 96 11.00 -2.09 -15.52
#